data_AF-A0A1E3M089-F1
#
_entry.id   AF-A0A1E3M089-F1
#
_cell.length_a   1.000
_cell.length_b   1.000
_cell.length_c   1.000
_cell.angle_alpha   90.00
_cell.angle_beta   90.00
_cell.angle_gamma   90.00
#
_symmetry.space_group_name_H-M   'P 1'
#
loop_
_entity.id
_entity.type
_entity.pdbx_description
1 polymer ?
#
loop_
_entity_poly.entity_id
_entity_poly.type
_entity_poly.pdbx_seq_one_letter_code
_entity_poly.pdbx_strand_id
1 'polypeptide(L)'
;MSFRTVMLLAAAATLSPSLGQAQETTSPTPAAVPKKGFALKDRDGKKIGTVDMVSASGVVTFIRDMRIYRVPLATVSTNGRTSTTSLSWAEIRN
;
A
#
# COMPACT_ATOMS: atom_id res chain seq x y z
N MET A 1 69.65 6.22 22.53
CA MET A 1 68.64 6.93 21.71
C MET A 1 67.60 5.91 21.25
N SER A 2 66.32 6.30 21.39
CA SER A 2 65.11 5.69 20.78
C SER A 2 64.57 4.38 21.34
N PHE A 3 63.70 4.54 22.34
CA PHE A 3 62.53 3.68 22.62
C PHE A 3 61.46 3.85 21.54
N ARG A 4 60.65 2.80 21.27
CA ARG A 4 59.23 2.88 20.84
C ARG A 4 58.62 1.47 20.77
N THR A 5 57.72 1.12 21.71
CA THR A 5 56.23 1.13 21.53
C THR A 5 55.74 -0.30 21.23
N VAL A 6 55.32 -1.11 22.21
CA VAL A 6 54.01 -1.14 22.92
C VAL A 6 52.83 -1.21 21.94
N MET A 7 52.13 -2.36 21.84
CA MET A 7 50.86 -2.61 22.55
C MET A 7 50.15 -3.87 22.00
N LEU A 8 50.00 -4.87 22.87
CA LEU A 8 48.96 -5.91 22.79
C LEU A 8 47.57 -5.26 22.90
N LEU A 9 46.55 -5.72 22.16
CA LEU A 9 45.22 -5.94 22.76
C LEU A 9 44.33 -6.89 21.94
N ALA A 10 43.63 -7.73 22.69
CA ALA A 10 42.87 -8.89 22.27
C ALA A 10 41.37 -8.63 22.03
N ALA A 11 40.77 -9.53 21.23
CA ALA A 11 39.45 -10.16 21.31
C ALA A 11 38.20 -9.35 21.77
N ALA A 12 37.13 -9.39 20.96
CA ALA A 12 35.75 -9.59 21.44
C ALA A 12 34.79 -9.90 20.28
N ALA A 13 33.96 -10.92 20.49
CA ALA A 13 32.92 -11.42 19.60
C ALA A 13 31.80 -10.41 19.36
N THR A 14 31.30 -10.34 18.12
CA THR A 14 30.02 -9.70 17.81
C THR A 14 29.00 -10.77 17.41
N LEU A 15 28.19 -11.16 18.41
CA LEU A 15 26.89 -11.80 18.19
C LEU A 15 26.05 -10.85 17.34
N SER A 16 25.68 -11.28 16.14
CA SER A 16 24.73 -10.54 15.30
C SER A 16 23.31 -10.83 15.80
N PRO A 17 22.51 -9.80 16.14
CA PRO A 17 21.12 -10.01 16.55
C PRO A 17 20.28 -10.42 15.34
N SER A 18 19.62 -11.58 15.40
CA SER A 18 18.57 -11.95 14.46
C SER A 18 17.35 -11.07 14.72
N LEU A 19 17.14 -10.07 13.87
CA LEU A 19 15.89 -9.31 13.79
C LEU A 19 14.83 -10.22 13.14
N GLY A 20 14.22 -11.09 13.94
CA GLY A 20 13.02 -11.82 13.56
C GLY A 20 11.87 -10.84 13.44
N GLN A 21 11.43 -10.59 12.21
CA GLN A 21 10.30 -9.71 11.89
C GLN A 21 9.04 -10.20 12.60
N ALA A 22 8.44 -9.33 13.40
CA ALA A 22 7.10 -9.52 13.93
C ALA A 22 6.12 -9.58 12.73
N GLN A 23 5.52 -10.74 12.51
CA GLN A 23 4.41 -10.88 11.58
C GLN A 23 3.17 -10.30 12.26
N GLU A 24 2.84 -9.06 11.93
CA GLU A 24 1.61 -8.42 12.36
C GLU A 24 0.43 -9.17 11.73
N THR A 25 -0.20 -10.04 12.54
CA THR A 25 -1.53 -10.58 12.25
C THR A 25 -2.52 -9.44 12.43
N THR A 26 -2.63 -8.57 11.43
CA THR A 26 -3.70 -7.58 11.37
C THR A 26 -4.99 -8.33 11.09
N SER A 27 -5.85 -8.46 12.10
CA SER A 27 -7.26 -8.85 11.92
C SER A 27 -7.85 -8.07 10.74
N PRO A 28 -8.53 -8.72 9.79
CA PRO A 28 -9.16 -8.02 8.69
C PRO A 28 -10.26 -7.14 9.27
N THR A 29 -9.94 -5.85 9.46
CA THR A 29 -10.95 -4.82 9.66
C THR A 29 -11.93 -4.99 8.50
N PRO A 30 -13.25 -5.10 8.75
CA PRO A 30 -14.21 -5.24 7.67
C PRO A 30 -13.98 -4.10 6.70
N ALA A 31 -13.46 -4.44 5.51
CA ALA A 31 -13.12 -3.45 4.51
C ALA A 31 -14.39 -2.67 4.23
N ALA A 32 -14.37 -1.37 4.52
CA ALA A 32 -15.50 -0.53 4.24
C ALA A 32 -15.86 -0.71 2.76
N VAL A 33 -17.13 -0.95 2.46
CA VAL A 33 -17.53 -1.12 1.06
C VAL A 33 -17.52 0.26 0.41
N PRO A 34 -16.82 0.46 -0.73
CA PRO A 34 -16.86 1.72 -1.46
C PRO A 34 -18.31 2.08 -1.78
N LYS A 35 -18.67 3.34 -1.58
CA LYS A 35 -20.01 3.86 -1.90
C LYS A 35 -19.92 4.92 -2.98
N LYS A 36 -21.04 5.16 -3.66
CA LYS A 36 -21.19 6.29 -4.58
C LYS A 36 -20.77 7.60 -3.89
N GLY A 37 -19.99 8.41 -4.60
CA GLY A 37 -19.47 9.68 -4.09
C GLY A 37 -18.13 9.58 -3.35
N PHE A 38 -17.60 8.37 -3.13
CA PHE A 38 -16.28 8.23 -2.49
C PHE A 38 -15.17 8.60 -3.46
N ALA A 39 -14.13 9.27 -2.97
CA ALA A 39 -12.97 9.59 -3.78
C ALA A 39 -12.24 8.30 -4.14
N LEU A 40 -11.96 8.06 -5.43
CA LEU A 40 -11.19 6.90 -5.88
C LEU A 40 -9.75 7.30 -6.19
N LYS A 41 -8.81 6.59 -5.58
CA LYS A 41 -7.36 6.72 -5.77
C LYS A 41 -6.81 5.46 -6.43
N ASP A 42 -5.78 5.63 -7.26
CA ASP A 42 -5.01 4.50 -7.77
C ASP A 42 -4.03 3.96 -6.72
N ARG A 43 -3.26 2.94 -7.12
CA ARG A 43 -2.23 2.29 -6.28
C ARG A 43 -1.22 3.28 -5.71
N ASP A 44 -0.87 4.30 -6.48
CA ASP A 44 0.11 5.32 -6.12
C ASP A 44 -0.50 6.43 -5.24
N GLY A 45 -1.78 6.30 -4.89
CA GLY A 45 -2.50 7.26 -4.05
C GLY A 45 -3.00 8.49 -4.81
N LYS A 46 -2.86 8.52 -6.14
CA LYS A 46 -3.32 9.61 -6.98
C LYS A 46 -4.83 9.50 -7.16
N LYS A 47 -5.55 10.61 -6.94
CA LYS A 47 -6.98 10.67 -7.21
C LYS A 47 -7.24 10.51 -8.72
N ILE A 48 -7.97 9.46 -9.08
CA ILE A 48 -8.36 9.16 -10.46
C ILE A 48 -9.81 9.53 -10.74
N GLY A 49 -10.63 9.70 -9.71
CA GLY A 49 -12.02 10.13 -9.87
C GLY A 49 -12.82 9.99 -8.59
N THR A 50 -14.12 9.83 -8.78
CA THR A 50 -15.11 9.58 -7.73
C THR A 50 -15.93 8.38 -8.15
N VAL A 51 -16.26 7.49 -7.21
CA VAL A 51 -17.12 6.33 -7.46
C VAL A 51 -18.49 6.81 -7.93
N ASP A 52 -18.88 6.44 -9.14
CA ASP A 52 -20.18 6.74 -9.72
C ASP A 52 -21.20 5.67 -9.33
N MET A 53 -20.82 4.40 -9.46
CA MET A 53 -21.68 3.26 -9.17
C MET A 53 -20.85 2.08 -8.68
N VAL A 54 -21.43 1.28 -7.78
CA VAL A 54 -20.91 -0.03 -7.42
C VAL A 54 -21.96 -1.06 -7.82
N SER A 55 -21.60 -1.92 -8.77
CA SER A 55 -22.48 -3.00 -9.25
C SER A 55 -22.52 -4.14 -8.23
N ALA A 56 -23.68 -4.81 -8.14
CA ALA A 56 -23.83 -6.04 -7.37
C ALA A 56 -22.88 -7.17 -7.83
N SER A 57 -22.41 -7.10 -9.09
CA SER A 57 -21.40 -8.01 -9.65
C SER A 57 -19.97 -7.74 -9.16
N GLY A 58 -19.77 -6.82 -8.21
CA GLY A 58 -18.46 -6.54 -7.64
C GLY A 58 -17.58 -5.68 -8.55
N VAL A 59 -18.17 -4.72 -9.27
CA VAL A 59 -17.45 -3.78 -10.14
C VAL A 59 -17.73 -2.35 -9.69
N VAL A 60 -16.68 -1.58 -9.46
CA VAL A 60 -16.74 -0.15 -9.16
C VAL A 60 -16.56 0.62 -10.47
N THR A 61 -17.51 1.49 -10.78
CA THR A 61 -17.51 2.33 -11.98
C THR A 61 -17.25 3.77 -11.58
N PHE A 62 -16.43 4.47 -12.37
CA PHE A 62 -16.19 5.90 -12.22
C PHE A 62 -16.03 6.57 -13.58
N ILE A 63 -16.33 7.86 -13.63
CA ILE A 63 -16.24 8.65 -14.86
C ILE A 63 -15.03 9.58 -14.74
N ARG A 64 -14.21 9.61 -15.78
CA ARG A 64 -13.07 10.53 -15.90
C ARG A 64 -12.90 10.93 -17.37
N ASP A 65 -12.69 12.22 -17.63
CA ASP A 65 -12.46 12.73 -19.00
C ASP A 65 -13.56 12.27 -19.99
N MET A 66 -14.83 12.32 -19.55
CA MET A 66 -16.02 11.84 -20.29
C MET A 66 -16.01 10.35 -20.67
N ARG A 67 -15.11 9.55 -20.08
CA ARG A 67 -15.01 8.11 -20.28
C ARG A 67 -15.38 7.35 -19.01
N ILE A 68 -15.99 6.17 -19.20
CA ILE A 68 -16.38 5.27 -18.13
C ILE A 68 -15.26 4.25 -17.92
N TYR A 69 -14.75 4.17 -16.70
CA TYR A 69 -13.76 3.19 -16.29
C TYR A 69 -14.34 2.27 -15.21
N ARG A 70 -13.80 1.05 -15.16
CA ARG A 70 -14.27 -0.01 -14.27
C ARG A 70 -13.09 -0.63 -13.55
N VAL A 71 -13.23 -0.83 -12.25
CA VAL A 71 -12.25 -1.57 -11.45
C VAL A 71 -12.96 -2.67 -10.64
N PRO A 72 -12.38 -3.86 -10.50
CA PRO A 72 -12.95 -4.90 -9.67
C PRO A 72 -12.98 -4.46 -8.20
N LEU A 73 -14.10 -4.66 -7.53
CA LEU A 73 -14.29 -4.33 -6.12
C LEU A 73 -13.26 -5.04 -5.22
N ALA A 74 -12.85 -6.26 -5.59
CA ALA A 74 -11.81 -7.02 -4.88
C ALA A 74 -10.44 -6.32 -4.86
N THR A 75 -10.18 -5.39 -5.78
CA THR A 75 -8.94 -4.59 -5.80
C THR A 75 -9.08 -3.29 -5.02
N VAL A 76 -10.27 -2.97 -4.52
CA VAL A 76 -10.58 -1.68 -3.89
C VAL A 76 -10.66 -1.85 -2.39
N SER A 77 -9.85 -1.07 -1.69
CA SER A 77 -9.90 -0.92 -0.23
C SER A 77 -10.43 0.46 0.11
N THR A 78 -11.33 0.57 1.07
CA THR A 78 -11.88 1.86 1.49
C THR A 78 -11.45 2.17 2.91
N ASN A 79 -10.97 3.40 3.10
CA ASN A 79 -10.66 4.00 4.39
C ASN A 79 -11.45 5.31 4.52
N GLY A 80 -12.45 5.32 5.41
CA GLY A 80 -13.37 6.44 5.56
C GLY A 80 -14.15 6.75 4.27
N ARG A 81 -14.00 7.97 3.73
CA ARG A 81 -14.63 8.41 2.47
C ARG A 81 -13.72 8.28 1.24
N THR A 82 -12.56 7.63 1.40
CA THR A 82 -11.58 7.43 0.32
C THR A 82 -11.47 5.95 0.00
N SER A 83 -11.59 5.62 -1.27
CA SER A 83 -11.36 4.29 -1.83
C SER A 83 -10.05 4.31 -2.60
N THR A 84 -9.22 3.29 -2.42
CA THR A 84 -7.94 3.12 -3.12
C THR A 84 -7.97 1.77 -3.81
N THR A 85 -7.70 1.74 -5.11
CA THR A 85 -7.50 0.48 -5.84
C THR A 85 -6.02 0.07 -5.82
N SER A 86 -5.75 -1.23 -5.82
CA SER A 86 -4.41 -1.78 -6.01
C SER A 86 -3.88 -1.64 -7.45
N LEU A 87 -4.72 -1.20 -8.39
CA LEU A 87 -4.36 -0.99 -9.80
C LEU A 87 -3.82 0.43 -10.02
N SER A 88 -2.80 0.56 -10.86
CA SER A 88 -2.32 1.86 -11.34
C SER A 88 -3.26 2.45 -12.39
N TRP A 89 -3.24 3.78 -12.58
CA TRP A 89 -4.02 4.41 -13.65
C TRP A 89 -3.73 3.84 -15.05
N ALA A 90 -2.49 3.40 -15.30
CA ALA A 90 -2.09 2.83 -16.57
C ALA A 90 -2.78 1.48 -16.84
N GLU A 91 -2.98 0.65 -15.81
CA GLU A 91 -3.68 -0.63 -15.91
C GLU A 91 -5.19 -0.46 -16.08
N ILE A 92 -5.77 0.61 -15.50
CA ILE A 92 -7.22 0.84 -15.55
C ILE A 92 -7.67 1.39 -16.91
N ARG A 93 -6.81 2.16 -17.57
CA ARG A 93 -7.14 2.84 -18.84
C ARG A 93 -6.87 1.99 -20.09
N ASN A 94 -6.17 0.88 -19.94
CA ASN A 94 -5.74 -0.01 -21.03
C ASN A 94 -6.75 -1.14 -21.21
#